data_AF-A0A0C2BLD1-F1
#
_entry.id   AF-A0A0C2BLD1-F1
#
_cell.length_a   1.000
_cell.length_b   1.000
_cell.length_c   1.000
_cell.angle_alpha   90.00
_cell.angle_beta   90.00
_cell.angle_gamma   90.00
#
_symmetry.space_group_name_H-M   'P 1'
#
loop_
_entity.id
_entity.type
_entity.pdbx_description
1 polymer ?
#
loop_
_entity_poly.entity_id
_entity_poly.type
_entity_poly.pdbx_seq_one_letter_code
_entity_poly.pdbx_strand_id
1 'polypeptide(L)'
;MNKGQNWVKKEALMKRIGLLLVALSFSAVALALAPEIEADRLLLQAKTALDANDYAQATASLAKAEKLGTKLPDTFYYHYGYALFKMDDIEKGRRMLERYLNETGTKGKFYREALETLNAVEKRSLEIEKIKQQKEAESRKASERQAQIDANWHTLPMAYPGYSARNRVKVHKVDGGYFYDDAPSFSMEEMADKICPQLKSRFMNEEGPWASFTNCRCDHTESGNNWDVTCYADTRSNWFLKKERQEKR
;
A
#
# COMPACT_ATOMS: atom_id res chain seq x y z
N MET A 1 -39.82 -54.40 9.76
CA MET A 1 -39.49 -53.23 8.92
C MET A 1 -40.57 -52.17 9.09
N ASN A 2 -40.26 -51.06 9.76
CA ASN A 2 -41.23 -50.05 10.22
C ASN A 2 -41.15 -48.78 9.35
N LYS A 3 -41.80 -48.77 8.17
CA LYS A 3 -41.76 -47.64 7.22
C LYS A 3 -42.81 -46.54 7.51
N GLY A 4 -43.81 -46.80 8.36
CA GLY A 4 -44.95 -45.88 8.57
C GLY A 4 -44.70 -44.69 9.50
N GLN A 5 -43.80 -44.81 10.48
CA GLN A 5 -43.60 -43.74 11.49
C GLN A 5 -42.72 -42.55 11.02
N ASN A 6 -41.97 -42.73 9.93
CA ASN A 6 -41.05 -41.70 9.44
C ASN A 6 -41.74 -40.62 8.58
N TRP A 7 -42.97 -40.86 8.13
CA TRP A 7 -43.71 -39.92 7.26
C TRP A 7 -44.39 -38.81 8.07
N VAL A 8 -45.07 -39.15 9.16
CA VAL A 8 -45.80 -38.19 10.03
C VAL A 8 -44.84 -37.18 10.68
N LYS A 9 -43.62 -37.59 11.03
CA LYS A 9 -42.61 -36.70 11.62
C LYS A 9 -42.09 -35.64 10.64
N LYS A 10 -42.04 -35.93 9.34
CA LYS A 10 -41.52 -35.00 8.32
C LYS A 10 -42.49 -33.85 8.04
N GLU A 11 -43.80 -34.10 8.08
CA GLU A 11 -44.80 -33.04 7.91
C GLU A 11 -44.86 -32.08 9.09
N ALA A 12 -44.72 -32.61 10.32
CA ALA A 12 -44.65 -31.77 11.52
C ALA A 12 -43.35 -30.92 11.55
N LEU A 13 -42.24 -31.46 11.06
CA LEU A 13 -40.97 -30.75 10.96
C LEU A 13 -41.03 -29.63 9.89
N MET A 14 -41.60 -29.92 8.71
CA MET A 14 -41.72 -28.93 7.63
C MET A 14 -42.65 -27.77 7.99
N LYS A 15 -43.75 -28.01 8.73
CA LYS A 15 -44.64 -26.94 9.22
C LYS A 15 -43.96 -26.03 10.25
N ARG A 16 -43.09 -26.57 11.12
CA ARG A 16 -42.34 -25.77 12.12
C ARG A 16 -41.24 -24.93 11.48
N ILE A 17 -40.57 -25.45 10.44
CA ILE A 17 -39.55 -24.71 9.69
C ILE A 17 -40.21 -23.59 8.87
N GLY A 18 -41.38 -23.85 8.25
CA GLY A 18 -42.14 -22.81 7.54
C GLY A 18 -42.58 -21.66 8.45
N LEU A 19 -42.99 -21.95 9.69
CA LEU A 19 -43.39 -20.92 10.66
C LEU A 19 -42.19 -20.06 11.13
N LEU A 20 -41.00 -20.64 11.24
CA LEU A 20 -39.77 -19.91 11.60
C LEU A 20 -39.27 -19.02 10.45
N LEU A 21 -39.46 -19.42 9.20
CA LEU A 21 -39.05 -18.62 8.03
C LEU A 21 -39.94 -17.39 7.81
N VAL A 22 -41.23 -17.43 8.16
CA VAL A 22 -42.13 -16.27 8.04
C VAL A 22 -41.88 -15.23 9.14
N ALA A 23 -41.46 -15.65 10.33
CA ALA A 23 -41.16 -14.75 11.44
C ALA A 23 -39.87 -13.94 11.25
N LEU A 24 -38.93 -14.41 10.42
CA LEU A 24 -37.68 -13.68 10.11
C LEU A 24 -37.85 -12.57 9.06
N SER A 25 -39.00 -12.47 8.41
CA SER A 25 -39.23 -11.51 7.32
C SER A 25 -39.74 -10.14 7.79
N PHE A 26 -40.06 -9.98 9.08
CA PHE A 26 -40.70 -8.76 9.60
C PHE A 26 -39.75 -7.77 10.31
N SER A 27 -38.44 -8.04 10.35
CA SER A 27 -37.49 -7.28 11.16
C SER A 27 -36.69 -6.20 10.39
N ALA A 28 -37.30 -5.50 9.43
CA ALA A 28 -36.61 -4.38 8.77
C ALA A 28 -37.54 -3.36 8.08
N VAL A 29 -38.64 -2.95 8.70
CA VAL A 29 -39.26 -1.65 8.31
C VAL A 29 -38.54 -0.57 9.09
N ALA A 30 -37.33 -0.21 8.65
CA ALA A 30 -36.71 1.03 9.05
C ALA A 30 -37.59 2.16 8.51
N LEU A 31 -38.34 2.82 9.40
CA LEU A 31 -39.03 4.07 9.10
C LEU A 31 -37.99 5.09 8.67
N ALA A 32 -37.73 5.17 7.36
CA ALA A 32 -36.89 6.20 6.79
C ALA A 32 -37.57 7.55 7.07
N LEU A 33 -36.87 8.42 7.80
CA LEU A 33 -37.29 9.80 7.98
C LEU A 33 -37.52 10.45 6.61
N ALA A 34 -38.42 11.44 6.57
CA ALA A 34 -38.55 12.27 5.37
C ALA A 34 -37.17 12.84 5.00
N PRO A 35 -36.79 12.85 3.70
CA PRO A 35 -35.46 13.27 3.26
C PRO A 35 -35.04 14.64 3.80
N GLU A 36 -35.99 15.56 3.95
CA GLU A 36 -35.76 16.91 4.49
C GLU A 36 -35.35 16.87 5.96
N ILE A 37 -36.05 16.06 6.77
CA ILE A 37 -35.77 15.93 8.21
C ILE A 37 -34.42 15.22 8.43
N GLU A 38 -34.11 14.21 7.61
CA GLU A 38 -32.80 13.55 7.70
C GLU A 38 -31.67 14.49 7.27
N ALA A 39 -31.89 15.36 6.27
CA ALA A 39 -30.91 16.38 5.91
C ALA A 39 -30.66 17.36 7.07
N ASP A 40 -31.71 17.87 7.73
CA ASP A 40 -31.57 18.75 8.88
C ASP A 40 -30.80 18.09 10.04
N ARG A 41 -31.11 16.83 10.33
CA ARG A 41 -30.39 16.03 11.32
C ARG A 41 -28.91 15.88 10.97
N LEU A 42 -28.59 15.58 9.71
CA LEU A 42 -27.21 15.45 9.23
C LEU A 42 -26.46 16.77 9.28
N LEU A 43 -27.11 17.89 8.96
CA LEU A 43 -26.54 19.23 9.06
C LEU A 43 -26.24 19.61 10.52
N LEU A 44 -27.12 19.25 11.46
CA LEU A 44 -26.89 19.44 12.89
C LEU A 44 -25.71 18.61 13.39
N GLN A 45 -25.61 17.35 12.95
CA GLN A 45 -24.47 16.49 13.25
C GLN A 45 -23.17 17.08 12.70
N ALA A 46 -23.17 17.53 11.45
CA ALA A 46 -22.01 18.16 10.83
C ALA A 46 -21.58 19.43 11.57
N LYS A 47 -22.54 20.26 11.99
CA LYS A 47 -22.26 21.46 12.80
C LYS A 47 -21.60 21.09 14.13
N THR A 48 -22.15 20.12 14.84
CA THR A 48 -21.59 19.65 16.13
C THR A 48 -20.17 19.11 15.95
N ALA A 49 -19.92 18.38 14.86
CA ALA A 49 -18.59 17.88 14.52
C ALA A 49 -17.61 19.02 14.16
N LEU A 50 -18.05 20.03 13.42
CA LEU A 50 -17.25 21.22 13.11
C LEU A 50 -16.87 21.99 14.38
N ASP A 51 -17.82 22.19 15.29
CA ASP A 51 -17.59 22.84 16.58
C ASP A 51 -16.58 22.04 17.44
N ALA A 52 -16.56 20.72 17.30
CA ALA A 52 -15.60 19.81 17.94
C ALA A 52 -14.27 19.64 17.17
N ASN A 53 -14.09 20.30 16.01
CA ASN A 53 -12.98 20.09 15.08
C ASN A 53 -12.83 18.65 14.56
N ASP A 54 -13.89 17.84 14.60
CA ASP A 54 -13.96 16.53 13.95
C ASP A 54 -14.35 16.70 12.48
N TYR A 55 -13.36 17.06 11.65
CA TYR A 55 -13.57 17.31 10.23
C TYR A 55 -13.92 16.03 9.45
N ALA A 56 -13.50 14.85 9.93
CA ALA A 56 -13.84 13.58 9.30
C ALA A 56 -15.33 13.26 9.47
N GLN A 57 -15.87 13.42 10.68
CA GLN A 57 -17.30 13.26 10.91
C GLN A 57 -18.11 14.34 10.19
N ALA A 58 -17.66 15.59 10.22
CA ALA A 58 -18.33 16.69 9.53
C ALA A 58 -18.47 16.43 8.02
N THR A 59 -17.36 16.08 7.35
CA THR A 59 -17.37 15.76 5.92
C THR A 59 -18.26 14.55 5.60
N ALA A 60 -18.24 13.51 6.45
CA ALA A 60 -19.10 12.34 6.26
C ALA A 60 -20.59 12.68 6.37
N SER A 61 -20.99 13.50 7.35
CA SER A 61 -22.39 13.93 7.51
C SER A 61 -22.83 14.86 6.39
N LEU A 62 -21.98 15.81 5.97
CA LEU A 62 -22.27 16.73 4.86
C LEU A 62 -22.38 15.99 3.52
N ALA A 63 -21.52 15.00 3.27
CA ALA A 63 -21.61 14.16 2.08
C ALA A 63 -22.89 13.32 2.05
N LYS A 64 -23.40 12.88 3.21
CA LYS A 64 -24.70 12.20 3.31
C LYS A 64 -25.84 13.17 3.04
N ALA A 65 -25.79 14.38 3.59
CA ALA A 65 -26.81 15.40 3.36
C ALA A 65 -26.91 15.79 1.88
N GLU A 66 -25.78 15.97 1.20
CA GLU A 66 -25.72 16.23 -0.25
C GLU A 66 -26.41 15.15 -1.08
N LYS A 67 -26.23 13.87 -0.71
CA LYS A 67 -26.81 12.72 -1.42
C LYS A 67 -28.33 12.62 -1.30
N LEU A 68 -28.94 13.27 -0.30
CA LEU A 68 -30.40 13.28 -0.16
C LEU A 68 -31.07 14.15 -1.23
N GLY A 69 -30.32 15.06 -1.88
CA GLY A 69 -30.84 15.89 -2.98
C GLY A 69 -31.91 16.89 -2.56
N THR A 70 -32.04 17.16 -1.26
CA THR A 70 -32.99 18.13 -0.71
C THR A 70 -32.44 19.55 -0.78
N LYS A 71 -33.29 20.54 -0.52
CA LYS A 71 -32.85 21.93 -0.46
C LYS A 71 -31.99 22.16 0.78
N LEU A 72 -30.68 22.33 0.56
CA LEU A 72 -29.71 22.62 1.60
C LEU A 72 -29.59 24.15 1.82
N PRO A 73 -29.20 24.59 3.04
CA PRO A 73 -28.99 26.01 3.31
C PRO A 73 -27.77 26.55 2.55
N ASP A 74 -27.79 27.82 2.18
CA ASP A 74 -26.72 28.47 1.40
C ASP A 74 -25.33 28.35 2.07
N THR A 75 -25.28 28.26 3.40
CA THR A 75 -24.04 28.07 4.18
C THR A 75 -23.44 26.66 4.06
N PHE A 76 -24.18 25.71 3.50
CA PHE A 76 -23.75 24.30 3.37
C PHE A 76 -22.42 24.19 2.63
N TYR A 77 -22.30 24.80 1.46
CA TYR A 77 -21.12 24.69 0.61
C TYR A 77 -19.87 25.28 1.26
N TYR A 78 -20.01 26.34 2.06
CA TYR A 78 -18.92 26.89 2.86
C TYR A 78 -18.40 25.87 3.88
N HIS A 79 -19.30 25.34 4.72
CA HIS A 79 -18.92 24.40 5.77
C HIS A 79 -18.33 23.10 5.22
N TYR A 80 -18.86 22.62 4.09
CA TYR A 80 -18.34 21.43 3.44
C TYR A 80 -16.97 21.67 2.81
N GLY A 81 -16.79 22.78 2.09
CA GLY A 81 -15.50 23.15 1.53
C GLY A 81 -14.42 23.35 2.59
N TYR A 82 -14.76 24.03 3.70
CA TYR A 82 -13.86 24.22 4.82
C TYR A 82 -13.45 22.88 5.47
N ALA A 83 -14.41 22.00 5.74
CA ALA A 83 -14.12 20.68 6.33
C ALA A 83 -13.24 19.81 5.41
N LEU A 84 -13.49 19.83 4.10
CA LEU A 84 -12.69 19.11 3.11
C LEU A 84 -11.26 19.65 3.03
N PHE A 85 -11.09 20.96 3.06
CA PHE A 85 -9.76 21.58 3.12
C PHE A 85 -8.97 21.12 4.36
N LYS A 86 -9.62 21.06 5.53
CA LYS A 86 -8.99 20.55 6.76
C LYS A 86 -8.61 19.07 6.70
N MET A 87 -9.27 18.30 5.83
CA MET A 87 -8.97 16.89 5.57
C MET A 87 -7.95 16.69 4.43
N ASP A 88 -7.29 17.76 3.95
CA ASP A 88 -6.34 17.76 2.82
C ASP A 88 -6.96 17.31 1.48
N ASP A 89 -8.30 17.29 1.36
CA ASP A 89 -9.01 17.13 0.09
C ASP A 89 -9.13 18.50 -0.61
N ILE A 90 -7.97 18.99 -1.07
CA ILE A 90 -7.78 20.37 -1.56
C ILE A 90 -8.69 20.67 -2.76
N GLU A 91 -8.75 19.78 -3.73
CA GLU A 91 -9.50 20.00 -4.96
C GLU A 91 -11.01 20.02 -4.72
N LYS A 92 -11.53 19.11 -3.89
CA LYS A 92 -12.95 19.10 -3.58
C LYS A 92 -13.33 20.25 -2.66
N GLY A 93 -12.47 20.58 -1.70
CA GLY A 93 -12.61 21.75 -0.83
C GLY A 93 -12.73 23.04 -1.65
N ARG A 94 -11.80 23.25 -2.60
CA ARG A 94 -11.81 24.37 -3.54
C ARG A 94 -13.14 24.52 -4.28
N ARG A 95 -13.60 23.45 -4.93
CA ARG A 95 -14.86 23.47 -5.71
C ARG A 95 -16.07 23.84 -4.86
N MET A 96 -16.15 23.35 -3.63
CA MET A 96 -17.27 23.68 -2.73
C MET A 96 -17.23 25.13 -2.27
N LEU A 97 -16.04 25.67 -1.97
CA LEU A 97 -15.88 27.09 -1.62
C LEU A 97 -16.19 28.03 -2.79
N GLU A 98 -15.72 27.70 -4.00
CA GLU A 98 -16.06 28.45 -5.22
C GLU A 98 -17.57 28.45 -5.46
N ARG A 99 -18.22 27.29 -5.29
CA ARG A 99 -19.68 27.18 -5.40
C ARG A 99 -20.41 28.06 -4.40
N TYR A 100 -19.98 28.06 -3.13
CA TYR A 100 -20.55 28.93 -2.11
C TYR A 100 -20.49 30.42 -2.51
N LEU A 101 -19.33 30.87 -2.97
CA LEU A 101 -19.13 32.26 -3.38
C LEU A 101 -19.95 32.62 -4.62
N ASN A 102 -20.10 31.70 -5.57
CA ASN A 102 -20.92 31.91 -6.76
C ASN A 102 -22.42 31.98 -6.43
N GLU A 103 -22.90 31.18 -5.49
CA GLU A 103 -24.33 31.16 -5.12
C GLU A 103 -24.71 32.34 -4.22
N THR A 104 -23.84 32.74 -3.28
CA THR A 104 -24.16 33.78 -2.29
C THR A 104 -23.62 35.17 -2.63
N GLY A 105 -22.62 35.24 -3.51
CA GLY A 105 -21.92 36.48 -3.83
C GLY A 105 -21.31 37.17 -2.61
N THR A 106 -21.21 38.49 -2.66
CA THR A 106 -20.64 39.32 -1.57
C THR A 106 -21.52 39.42 -0.33
N LYS A 107 -22.75 38.91 -0.38
CA LYS A 107 -23.72 38.94 0.73
C LYS A 107 -23.67 37.68 1.59
N GLY A 108 -22.87 36.69 1.21
CA GLY A 108 -22.71 35.46 1.97
C GLY A 108 -22.19 35.71 3.39
N LYS A 109 -22.83 35.06 4.37
CA LYS A 109 -22.44 35.14 5.80
C LYS A 109 -20.95 34.87 6.05
N PHE A 110 -20.35 33.99 5.25
CA PHE A 110 -18.97 33.56 5.35
C PHE A 110 -18.13 34.00 4.15
N TYR A 111 -18.51 35.09 3.47
CA TYR A 111 -17.84 35.54 2.26
C TYR A 111 -16.34 35.75 2.45
N ARG A 112 -15.96 36.46 3.52
CA ARG A 112 -14.56 36.76 3.82
C ARG A 112 -13.79 35.50 4.18
N GLU A 113 -14.36 34.68 5.06
CA GLU A 113 -13.76 33.44 5.54
C GLU A 113 -13.56 32.43 4.39
N ALA A 114 -14.50 32.38 3.43
CA ALA A 114 -14.39 31.56 2.23
C ALA A 114 -13.22 32.01 1.33
N LEU A 115 -13.05 33.33 1.12
CA LEU A 115 -11.91 33.87 0.36
C LEU A 115 -10.58 33.60 1.05
N GLU A 116 -10.51 33.77 2.37
CA GLU A 116 -9.32 33.45 3.15
C GLU A 116 -8.96 31.96 3.05
N THR A 117 -9.97 31.09 3.09
CA THR A 117 -9.78 29.64 2.92
C THR A 117 -9.32 29.30 1.50
N LEU A 118 -9.86 29.95 0.46
CA LEU A 118 -9.41 29.75 -0.92
C LEU A 118 -7.94 30.17 -1.11
N ASN A 119 -7.51 31.28 -0.52
CA ASN A 119 -6.09 31.66 -0.54
C ASN A 119 -5.19 30.60 0.13
N ALA A 120 -5.68 29.94 1.18
CA ALA A 120 -4.95 28.86 1.84
C ALA A 120 -4.92 27.58 0.98
N VAL A 121 -6.03 27.25 0.31
CA VAL A 121 -6.14 26.16 -0.67
C VAL A 121 -5.12 26.35 -1.80
N GLU A 122 -5.02 27.55 -2.37
CA GLU A 122 -4.06 27.86 -3.44
C GLU A 122 -2.60 27.70 -3.00
N LYS A 123 -2.27 28.16 -1.79
CA LYS A 123 -0.91 27.95 -1.25
C LYS A 123 -0.59 26.48 -1.10
N ARG A 124 -1.54 25.70 -0.56
CA ARG A 124 -1.39 24.27 -0.34
C ARG A 124 -1.26 23.49 -1.65
N SER A 125 -2.03 23.86 -2.68
CA SER A 125 -1.93 23.20 -4.00
C SER A 125 -0.56 23.44 -4.65
N LEU A 126 -0.01 24.65 -4.54
CA LEU A 126 1.34 24.97 -5.02
C LEU A 126 2.43 24.18 -4.28
N GLU A 127 2.29 23.96 -2.98
CA GLU A 127 3.21 23.13 -2.20
C GLU A 127 3.18 21.66 -2.66
N ILE A 128 1.98 21.10 -2.82
CA ILE A 128 1.79 19.72 -3.30
C ILE A 128 2.44 19.54 -4.68
N GLU A 129 2.23 20.49 -5.58
CA GLU A 129 2.80 20.44 -6.93
C GLU A 129 4.33 20.51 -6.91
N LYS A 130 4.92 21.37 -6.07
CA LYS A 130 6.39 21.43 -5.89
C LYS A 130 6.96 20.11 -5.39
N ILE A 131 6.31 19.49 -4.40
CA ILE A 131 6.73 18.20 -3.85
C ILE A 131 6.66 17.11 -4.92
N LYS A 132 5.59 17.11 -5.73
CA LYS A 132 5.43 16.16 -6.83
C LYS A 132 6.55 16.32 -7.87
N GLN A 133 6.82 17.53 -8.30
CA GLN A 133 7.91 17.82 -9.25
C GLN A 133 9.29 17.42 -8.71
N GLN A 134 9.55 17.65 -7.43
CA GLN A 134 10.80 17.23 -6.79
C GLN A 134 10.94 15.71 -6.79
N LYS A 135 9.90 14.97 -6.38
CA LYS A 135 9.90 13.50 -6.38
C LYS A 135 10.09 12.93 -7.79
N GLU A 136 9.46 13.54 -8.79
CA GLU A 136 9.62 13.14 -10.20
C GLU A 136 11.02 13.45 -10.73
N ALA A 137 11.62 14.58 -10.35
CA ALA A 137 12.99 14.91 -10.73
C ALA A 137 14.00 13.96 -10.06
N GLU A 138 13.77 13.61 -8.79
CA GLU A 138 14.58 12.65 -8.05
C GLU A 138 14.48 11.24 -8.64
N SER A 139 13.28 10.79 -8.99
CA SER A 139 13.08 9.48 -9.62
C SER A 139 13.71 9.41 -11.00
N ARG A 140 13.64 10.49 -11.80
CA ARG A 140 14.35 10.60 -13.08
C ARG A 140 15.86 10.50 -12.89
N LYS A 141 16.45 11.28 -11.98
CA LYS A 141 17.89 11.20 -11.66
C LYS A 141 18.31 9.84 -11.13
N ALA A 142 17.44 9.13 -10.42
CA ALA A 142 17.70 7.76 -9.98
C ALA A 142 17.72 6.80 -11.17
N SER A 143 16.74 6.90 -12.08
CA SER A 143 16.69 6.07 -13.29
C SER A 143 17.85 6.34 -14.25
N GLU A 144 18.28 7.59 -14.40
CA GLU A 144 19.44 7.97 -15.21
C GLU A 144 20.74 7.40 -14.64
N ARG A 145 20.93 7.48 -13.31
CA ARG A 145 22.07 6.85 -12.64
C ARG A 145 22.08 5.35 -12.84
N GLN A 146 20.93 4.69 -12.72
CA GLN A 146 20.81 3.25 -12.97
C GLN A 146 21.17 2.91 -14.42
N ALA A 147 20.61 3.63 -15.40
CA ALA A 147 20.93 3.44 -16.81
C ALA A 147 22.42 3.68 -17.11
N GLN A 148 23.05 4.63 -16.43
CA GLN A 148 24.48 4.89 -16.58
C GLN A 148 25.34 3.77 -15.97
N ILE A 149 24.95 3.21 -14.83
CA ILE A 149 25.58 2.02 -14.25
C ILE A 149 25.45 0.87 -15.25
N ASP A 150 24.23 0.61 -15.75
CA ASP A 150 23.90 -0.44 -16.72
C ASP A 150 24.72 -0.32 -18.01
N ALA A 151 24.88 0.89 -18.54
CA ALA A 151 25.70 1.15 -19.73
C ALA A 151 27.21 0.97 -19.48
N ASN A 152 27.69 1.25 -18.27
CA ASN A 152 29.11 1.17 -17.92
C ASN A 152 29.58 -0.26 -17.54
N TRP A 153 28.70 -1.27 -17.50
CA TRP A 153 29.08 -2.64 -17.16
C TRP A 153 30.11 -3.26 -18.13
N HIS A 154 30.13 -2.83 -19.40
CA HIS A 154 31.08 -3.34 -20.40
C HIS A 154 32.49 -2.71 -20.31
N THR A 155 32.63 -1.59 -19.61
CA THR A 155 33.88 -0.82 -19.45
C THR A 155 34.53 -1.03 -18.09
N LEU A 156 33.87 -1.72 -17.16
CA LEU A 156 34.54 -2.29 -16.00
C LEU A 156 35.56 -3.31 -16.53
N PRO A 157 36.85 -3.22 -16.12
CA PRO A 157 37.84 -4.20 -16.53
C PRO A 157 37.28 -5.57 -16.16
N MET A 158 37.04 -6.42 -17.17
CA MET A 158 36.56 -7.78 -16.97
C MET A 158 37.39 -8.38 -15.85
N ALA A 159 36.78 -8.49 -14.68
CA ALA A 159 37.41 -9.13 -13.55
C ALA A 159 37.78 -10.52 -14.05
N TYR A 160 39.09 -10.74 -14.10
CA TYR A 160 39.77 -11.88 -14.66
C TYR A 160 38.99 -13.20 -14.47
N PRO A 161 38.99 -14.13 -15.44
CA PRO A 161 38.50 -15.49 -15.21
C PRO A 161 39.31 -16.11 -14.07
N GLY A 162 38.71 -16.11 -12.87
CA GLY A 162 39.41 -16.37 -11.60
C GLY A 162 38.90 -15.56 -10.40
N TYR A 163 38.05 -14.55 -10.60
CA TYR A 163 37.44 -13.81 -9.49
C TYR A 163 36.28 -14.58 -8.83
N SER A 164 36.55 -15.22 -7.69
CA SER A 164 35.52 -15.51 -6.71
C SER A 164 34.92 -14.17 -6.24
N ALA A 165 33.63 -13.93 -6.47
CA ALA A 165 32.95 -12.80 -5.86
C ALA A 165 32.91 -13.00 -4.33
N ARG A 166 33.93 -12.50 -3.63
CA ARG A 166 33.96 -12.45 -2.17
C ARG A 166 33.05 -11.29 -1.71
N ASN A 167 31.74 -11.55 -1.61
CA ASN A 167 30.86 -10.67 -0.86
C ASN A 167 31.16 -10.83 0.62
N ARG A 168 32.05 -9.96 1.11
CA ARG A 168 32.49 -9.99 2.50
C ARG A 168 31.46 -9.23 3.34
N VAL A 169 30.49 -9.95 3.87
CA VAL A 169 29.56 -9.40 4.86
C VAL A 169 30.28 -9.35 6.20
N LYS A 170 30.48 -8.15 6.76
CA LYS A 170 30.97 -8.02 8.13
C LYS A 170 29.82 -8.23 9.09
N VAL A 171 29.91 -9.27 9.92
CA VAL A 171 28.95 -9.52 11.00
C VAL A 171 29.59 -9.13 12.32
N HIS A 172 28.94 -8.23 13.05
CA HIS A 172 29.40 -7.78 14.36
C HIS A 172 28.77 -8.63 15.46
N LYS A 173 29.61 -9.15 16.38
CA LYS A 173 29.17 -9.87 17.56
C LYS A 173 28.80 -8.87 18.67
N VAL A 174 27.56 -8.92 19.13
CA VAL A 174 27.08 -8.16 20.30
C VAL A 174 26.56 -9.19 21.32
N ASP A 175 26.81 -8.97 22.61
CA ASP A 175 26.47 -9.95 23.66
C ASP A 175 24.98 -10.32 23.61
N GLY A 176 24.70 -11.56 23.19
CA GLY A 176 23.34 -12.10 23.05
C GLY A 176 22.84 -12.33 21.61
N GLY A 177 23.61 -11.97 20.56
CA GLY A 177 23.22 -12.27 19.18
C GLY A 177 24.04 -11.57 18.09
N TYR A 178 23.86 -11.99 16.84
CA TYR A 178 24.53 -11.43 15.66
C TYR A 178 23.59 -10.47 14.92
N PHE A 179 24.08 -9.28 14.55
CA PHE A 179 23.27 -8.24 13.89
C PHE A 179 23.84 -7.86 12.51
N TYR A 180 22.93 -7.58 11.57
CA TYR A 180 23.16 -6.93 10.29
C TYR A 180 22.64 -5.49 10.35
N ASP A 181 23.20 -4.59 9.54
CA ASP A 181 22.79 -3.17 9.53
C ASP A 181 21.33 -2.93 9.09
N ASP A 182 20.55 -3.94 8.66
CA ASP A 182 19.14 -3.75 8.24
C ASP A 182 18.20 -4.99 8.46
N ALA A 183 18.46 -5.89 9.42
CA ALA A 183 17.57 -7.06 9.62
C ALA A 183 17.44 -7.55 11.08
N PRO A 184 16.31 -8.17 11.47
CA PRO A 184 16.10 -8.72 12.81
C PRO A 184 16.97 -9.96 13.09
N SER A 185 17.24 -10.21 14.36
CA SER A 185 18.12 -11.28 14.88
C SER A 185 17.63 -12.68 14.48
N PHE A 186 18.51 -13.49 13.87
CA PHE A 186 18.27 -14.91 13.54
C PHE A 186 19.25 -15.83 14.28
N SER A 187 18.84 -17.08 14.49
CA SER A 187 19.74 -18.15 14.98
C SER A 187 20.67 -18.67 13.87
N MET A 188 21.78 -19.32 14.26
CA MET A 188 22.86 -19.77 13.35
C MET A 188 22.37 -20.71 12.23
N GLU A 189 21.47 -21.65 12.52
CA GLU A 189 20.91 -22.57 11.51
C GLU A 189 19.90 -21.88 10.59
N GLU A 190 19.16 -20.89 11.10
CA GLU A 190 18.21 -20.13 10.28
C GLU A 190 18.91 -19.19 9.28
N MET A 191 20.11 -18.70 9.57
CA MET A 191 20.86 -17.86 8.62
C MET A 191 21.27 -18.63 7.37
N ALA A 192 21.82 -19.83 7.51
CA ALA A 192 22.25 -20.64 6.37
C ALA A 192 21.05 -21.01 5.47
N ASP A 193 19.93 -21.39 6.07
CA ASP A 193 18.71 -21.80 5.34
C ASP A 193 17.90 -20.63 4.77
N LYS A 194 17.95 -19.42 5.36
CA LYS A 194 17.16 -18.27 4.87
C LYS A 194 17.95 -17.32 3.97
N ILE A 195 19.24 -17.10 4.24
CA ILE A 195 20.06 -16.14 3.49
C ILE A 195 20.56 -16.76 2.17
N CYS A 196 20.92 -18.05 2.15
CA CYS A 196 21.36 -18.69 0.90
C CYS A 196 20.27 -18.69 -0.19
N PRO A 197 19.00 -19.03 0.08
CA PRO A 197 17.95 -18.98 -0.94
C PRO A 197 17.64 -17.56 -1.41
N GLN A 198 17.70 -16.56 -0.53
CA GLN A 198 17.47 -15.16 -0.91
C GLN A 198 18.60 -14.58 -1.76
N LEU A 199 19.85 -14.96 -1.48
CA LEU A 199 20.98 -14.62 -2.36
C LEU A 199 20.85 -15.38 -3.69
N LYS A 200 20.48 -16.66 -3.65
CA LYS A 200 20.26 -17.48 -4.85
C LYS A 200 19.13 -16.94 -5.74
N SER A 201 18.02 -16.46 -5.16
CA SER A 201 16.93 -15.85 -5.92
C SER A 201 17.30 -14.49 -6.50
N ARG A 202 18.10 -13.69 -5.78
CA ARG A 202 18.68 -12.45 -6.32
C ARG A 202 19.60 -12.73 -7.51
N PHE A 203 20.43 -13.77 -7.44
CA PHE A 203 21.31 -14.19 -8.53
C PHE A 203 20.59 -14.87 -9.71
N MET A 204 19.46 -15.57 -9.48
CA MET A 204 18.72 -16.24 -10.56
C MET A 204 17.70 -15.33 -11.28
N ASN A 205 17.28 -14.23 -10.68
CA ASN A 205 16.32 -13.29 -11.29
C ASN A 205 17.00 -12.23 -12.19
N GLU A 206 18.34 -12.18 -12.25
CA GLU A 206 19.09 -11.40 -13.23
C GLU A 206 19.39 -12.29 -14.45
N GLU A 207 18.41 -12.40 -15.35
CA GLU A 207 18.44 -13.34 -16.49
C GLU A 207 19.42 -12.93 -17.60
N GLY A 208 20.56 -13.61 -17.66
CA GLY A 208 21.36 -13.80 -18.88
C GLY A 208 21.41 -15.29 -19.26
N PRO A 209 21.60 -15.65 -20.56
CA PRO A 209 21.40 -17.01 -21.08
C PRO A 209 22.45 -18.07 -20.65
N TRP A 210 23.23 -17.83 -19.61
CA TRP A 210 24.32 -18.72 -19.16
C TRP A 210 24.34 -18.85 -17.64
N ALA A 211 23.39 -19.58 -17.05
CA ALA A 211 23.34 -19.72 -15.59
C ALA A 211 22.80 -21.10 -15.15
N SER A 212 23.51 -22.18 -15.50
CA SER A 212 23.36 -23.45 -14.77
C SER A 212 24.20 -23.40 -13.49
N PHE A 213 23.81 -22.57 -12.52
CA PHE A 213 24.45 -22.52 -11.20
C PHE A 213 23.91 -23.66 -10.34
N THR A 214 24.55 -24.83 -10.40
CA THR A 214 24.08 -26.02 -9.66
C THR A 214 24.66 -26.14 -8.25
N ASN A 215 25.81 -25.52 -7.94
CA ASN A 215 26.42 -25.61 -6.61
C ASN A 215 26.95 -24.26 -6.11
N CYS A 216 26.31 -23.71 -5.08
CA CYS A 216 26.88 -22.66 -4.24
C CYS A 216 27.56 -23.35 -3.04
N ARG A 217 28.87 -23.16 -2.87
CA ARG A 217 29.58 -23.61 -1.66
C ARG A 217 29.83 -22.40 -0.77
N CYS A 218 29.37 -22.47 0.47
CA CYS A 218 29.62 -21.46 1.48
C CYS A 218 30.75 -21.95 2.37
N ASP A 219 31.92 -21.32 2.29
CA ASP A 219 33.00 -21.56 3.23
C ASP A 219 33.00 -20.43 4.27
N HIS A 220 33.34 -20.79 5.51
CA HIS A 220 33.47 -19.87 6.62
C HIS A 220 34.90 -19.88 7.13
N THR A 221 35.42 -18.69 7.44
CA THR A 221 36.71 -18.52 8.13
C THR A 221 36.51 -17.58 9.30
N GLU A 222 36.84 -18.04 10.50
CA GLU A 222 36.76 -17.25 11.72
C GLU A 222 38.10 -16.55 11.97
N SER A 223 38.07 -15.22 12.07
CA SER A 223 39.27 -14.38 12.29
C SER A 223 38.93 -13.31 13.32
N GLY A 224 39.12 -13.61 14.61
CA GLY A 224 38.75 -12.72 15.71
C GLY A 224 37.23 -12.60 15.88
N ASN A 225 36.71 -11.39 16.07
CA ASN A 225 35.27 -11.14 16.25
C ASN A 225 34.48 -10.95 14.94
N ASN A 226 35.12 -11.18 13.78
CA ASN A 226 34.49 -11.04 12.47
C ASN A 226 34.34 -12.40 11.78
N TRP A 227 33.19 -12.57 11.14
CA TRP A 227 32.87 -13.71 10.28
C TRP A 227 32.86 -13.26 8.82
N ASP A 228 33.63 -13.94 7.97
CA ASP A 228 33.59 -13.76 6.52
C ASP A 228 32.89 -14.99 5.90
N VAL A 229 31.70 -14.79 5.32
CA VAL A 229 31.02 -15.82 4.51
C VAL A 229 31.37 -15.60 3.05
N THR A 230 31.98 -16.60 2.42
CA THR A 230 32.33 -16.53 0.99
C THR A 230 31.51 -17.55 0.22
N CYS A 231 30.72 -17.08 -0.75
CA CYS A 231 30.01 -17.93 -1.69
C CYS A 231 30.83 -18.10 -2.97
N TYR A 232 31.14 -19.34 -3.35
CA TYR A 232 31.76 -19.65 -4.63
C TYR A 232 30.70 -20.17 -5.61
N ALA A 233 30.66 -19.61 -6.81
CA ALA A 233 30.02 -20.23 -7.95
C ALA A 233 31.01 -21.21 -8.59
N ASP A 234 30.77 -22.51 -8.47
CA ASP A 234 31.59 -23.52 -9.13
C ASP A 234 31.16 -23.64 -10.60
N THR A 235 31.97 -23.14 -11.52
CA THR A 235 31.73 -23.24 -12.96
C THR A 235 32.23 -24.57 -13.56
N ARG A 236 32.65 -25.56 -12.75
CA ARG A 236 33.03 -26.90 -13.24
C ARG A 236 31.84 -27.78 -13.64
N SER A 237 30.91 -27.28 -14.45
CA SER A 237 30.13 -28.16 -15.31
C SER A 237 30.92 -28.37 -16.61
N ASN A 238 31.57 -29.52 -16.68
CA ASN A 238 32.49 -29.98 -17.71
C ASN A 238 31.79 -30.27 -19.07
N TRP A 239 30.95 -29.36 -19.54
CA TRP A 239 30.09 -29.55 -20.71
C TRP A 239 30.79 -29.14 -22.03
N PHE A 240 31.74 -28.20 -21.96
CA PHE A 240 32.43 -27.70 -23.16
C PHE A 240 33.50 -28.63 -23.73
N LEU A 241 34.13 -29.50 -22.92
CA LEU A 241 35.20 -30.40 -23.41
C LEU A 241 34.69 -31.71 -24.05
N LYS A 242 33.37 -31.96 -24.07
CA LYS A 242 32.79 -33.16 -24.69
C LYS A 242 32.36 -32.95 -26.14
N LYS A 243 32.08 -31.70 -26.56
CA LYS A 243 31.61 -31.40 -27.91
C LYS A 243 32.74 -31.43 -28.94
N GLU A 244 33.95 -31.00 -28.56
CA GLU A 244 35.11 -30.96 -29.47
C GLU A 244 35.73 -32.33 -29.78
N ARG A 245 35.39 -33.38 -29.01
CA ARG A 245 35.90 -34.75 -29.22
C ARG A 245 34.99 -35.61 -30.12
N GLN A 246 33.78 -35.14 -30.43
CA GLN A 246 32.83 -35.81 -31.33
C GLN A 246 32.91 -35.29 -32.77
N GLU A 247 33.48 -34.10 -33.01
CA GLU A 247 33.67 -33.54 -34.36
C GLU A 247 35.03 -33.89 -34.99
N LYS A 248 35.88 -34.65 -34.29
CA LYS A 248 37.19 -35.12 -34.81
C LYS A 248 37.33 -36.66 -34.84
N ARG A 249 36.22 -37.39 -34.98
CA ARG A 249 36.24 -38.83 -35.29
C ARG A 249 35.29 -39.15 -36.43
#